data_AF-A0A1F9QQK3-F1
#
_entry.id   AF-A0A1F9QQK3-F1
#
_cell.length_a   1.000
_cell.length_b   1.000
_cell.length_c   1.000
_cell.angle_alpha   90.00
_cell.angle_beta   90.00
_cell.angle_gamma   90.00
#
_symmetry.space_group_name_H-M   'P 1'
#
loop_
_entity.id
_entity.type
_entity.pdbx_description
1 polymer ?
#
loop_
_entity_poly.entity_id
_entity_poly.type
_entity_poly.pdbx_seq_one_letter_code
_entity_poly.pdbx_strand_id
1 'polypeptide(L)'
;MKMKQPAGLDNWVVPDVPADLGGVEFIFILESPHKAELRKKCPAAGTAGKAMARFVLGNREEAFGEIILNGKTGDKYAIVNVCQLPMQAGAYDESLTGEQKEVVRKLGELRNPERKNVDAALYTAILQDLKARLAKAGPQAKLIPCGKFARKAVLNVCGPNPYEVPHPSFGNWHKKKYKAAMELLKAELAVGF
;
A
#
# COMPACT_ATOMS: atom_id res chain seq x y z
N MET A 1 -17.11 -12.20 1.26
CA MET A 1 -17.66 -11.38 2.35
C MET A 1 -16.81 -10.12 2.43
N LYS A 2 -17.31 -8.96 1.96
CA LYS A 2 -16.58 -7.68 2.17
C LYS A 2 -16.48 -7.47 3.68
N MET A 3 -15.36 -6.96 4.20
CA MET A 3 -15.36 -6.41 5.55
C MET A 3 -16.60 -5.51 5.67
N LYS A 4 -17.44 -5.72 6.69
CA LYS A 4 -18.26 -4.62 7.19
C LYS A 4 -17.22 -3.61 7.63
N GLN A 5 -17.00 -2.58 6.81
CA GLN A 5 -16.10 -1.50 7.20
C GLN A 5 -16.52 -1.04 8.59
N PRO A 6 -15.57 -0.73 9.49
CA PRO A 6 -15.91 -0.16 10.78
C PRO A 6 -16.88 1.00 10.53
N ALA A 7 -18.06 0.92 11.15
CA ALA A 7 -19.21 1.73 10.77
C ALA A 7 -18.83 3.21 10.67
N GLY A 8 -19.11 3.82 9.51
CA GLY A 8 -18.93 5.25 9.30
C GLY A 8 -17.52 5.73 8.94
N LEU A 9 -16.54 4.87 8.66
CA LEU A 9 -15.22 5.29 8.17
C LEU A 9 -15.10 5.35 6.63
N ASP A 10 -16.20 5.20 5.90
CA ASP A 10 -16.21 5.13 4.43
C ASP A 10 -15.55 6.35 3.76
N ASN A 11 -15.70 7.53 4.38
CA ASN A 11 -15.13 8.79 3.89
C ASN A 11 -13.58 8.83 3.95
N TRP A 12 -12.93 7.90 4.65
CA TRP A 12 -11.46 7.82 4.75
C TRP A 12 -10.87 6.66 3.96
N VAL A 13 -11.68 5.92 3.22
CA VAL A 13 -11.19 4.85 2.35
C VAL A 13 -10.45 5.46 1.15
N VAL A 14 -9.28 4.88 0.86
CA VAL A 14 -8.53 5.11 -0.38
C VAL A 14 -8.48 3.79 -1.15
N PRO A 15 -9.11 3.72 -2.34
CA PRO A 15 -9.18 2.49 -3.12
C PRO A 15 -7.81 2.12 -3.71
N ASP A 16 -7.74 0.89 -4.24
CA ASP A 16 -6.60 0.43 -5.04
C ASP A 16 -6.62 1.12 -6.41
N VAL A 17 -5.45 1.25 -7.04
CA VAL A 17 -5.32 1.89 -8.35
C VAL A 17 -4.40 1.06 -9.27
N PRO A 18 -4.87 0.63 -10.45
CA PRO A 18 -6.28 0.60 -10.87
C PRO A 18 -7.14 -0.31 -9.98
N ALA A 19 -8.46 -0.18 -10.08
CA ALA A 19 -9.40 -1.02 -9.34
C ALA A 19 -9.47 -2.48 -9.88
N ASP A 20 -9.17 -2.65 -11.16
CA ASP A 20 -9.01 -3.96 -11.80
C ASP A 20 -7.52 -4.33 -11.85
N LEU A 21 -7.18 -5.52 -11.36
CA LEU A 21 -5.80 -6.01 -11.27
C LEU A 21 -5.49 -7.11 -12.31
N GLY A 22 -6.46 -7.49 -13.14
CA GLY A 22 -6.35 -8.69 -13.99
C GLY A 22 -5.22 -8.62 -15.03
N GLY A 23 -4.96 -7.44 -15.59
CA GLY A 23 -3.90 -7.21 -16.58
C GLY A 23 -2.57 -6.71 -16.01
N VAL A 24 -2.46 -6.59 -14.68
CA VAL A 24 -1.33 -5.89 -14.05
C VAL A 24 -0.11 -6.79 -13.88
N GLU A 25 1.05 -6.29 -14.34
CA GLU A 25 2.34 -6.99 -14.19
C GLU A 25 2.96 -6.81 -12.80
N PHE A 26 2.93 -5.60 -12.26
CA PHE A 26 3.57 -5.27 -10.97
C PHE A 26 2.60 -4.59 -10.02
N ILE A 27 2.40 -5.19 -8.85
CA ILE A 27 1.50 -4.68 -7.80
C ILE A 27 2.34 -4.23 -6.61
N PHE A 28 2.50 -2.91 -6.45
CA PHE A 28 3.15 -2.33 -5.29
C PHE A 28 2.20 -2.33 -4.09
N ILE A 29 2.59 -3.01 -3.02
CA ILE A 29 1.76 -3.15 -1.81
C ILE A 29 2.32 -2.27 -0.69
N LEU A 30 1.57 -1.23 -0.32
CA LEU A 30 1.94 -0.27 0.72
C LEU A 30 1.16 -0.53 2.02
N GLU A 31 1.57 0.11 3.12
CA GLU A 31 1.00 -0.11 4.45
C GLU A 31 -0.46 0.39 4.55
N SER A 32 -0.65 1.70 4.41
CA SER A 32 -1.94 2.38 4.50
C SER A 32 -1.84 3.77 3.89
N PRO A 33 -2.96 4.41 3.50
CA PRO A 33 -2.96 5.78 3.03
C PRO A 33 -2.61 6.78 4.15
N HIS A 34 -2.24 8.01 3.75
CA HIS A 34 -2.05 9.14 4.64
C HIS A 34 -2.81 10.36 4.11
N LYS A 35 -2.58 11.55 4.70
CA LYS A 35 -3.27 12.81 4.37
C LYS A 35 -3.35 13.13 2.87
N ALA A 36 -2.26 12.91 2.12
CA ALA A 36 -2.21 13.27 0.71
C ALA A 36 -3.09 12.33 -0.13
N GLU A 37 -3.04 11.05 0.19
CA GLU A 37 -3.82 9.98 -0.44
C GLU A 37 -5.32 10.16 -0.15
N LEU A 38 -5.68 10.56 1.07
CA LEU A 38 -7.07 10.87 1.44
C LEU A 38 -7.63 12.03 0.61
N ARG A 39 -6.89 13.15 0.55
CA ARG A 39 -7.31 14.34 -0.20
C ARG A 39 -7.47 14.06 -1.69
N LYS A 40 -6.60 13.21 -2.25
CA LYS A 40 -6.60 12.88 -3.69
C LYS A 40 -7.39 11.62 -4.03
N LYS A 41 -7.90 10.90 -3.02
CA LYS A 41 -8.57 9.59 -3.17
C LYS A 41 -7.77 8.60 -4.01
N CYS A 42 -6.45 8.62 -3.84
CA CYS A 42 -5.51 7.84 -4.62
C CYS A 42 -4.35 7.38 -3.73
N PRO A 43 -3.94 6.09 -3.77
CA PRO A 43 -2.80 5.60 -3.01
C PRO A 43 -1.51 6.21 -3.57
N ALA A 44 -0.47 6.33 -2.72
CA ALA A 44 0.81 6.93 -3.09
C ALA A 44 0.69 8.25 -3.88
N ALA A 45 -0.18 9.16 -3.44
CA ALA A 45 -0.37 10.47 -4.05
C ALA A 45 0.48 11.58 -3.37
N GLY A 46 1.19 11.22 -2.30
CA GLY A 46 2.12 12.09 -1.58
C GLY A 46 3.57 12.01 -2.05
N THR A 47 4.48 12.46 -1.17
CA THR A 47 5.93 12.48 -1.43
C THR A 47 6.53 11.08 -1.63
N ALA A 48 6.01 10.08 -0.93
CA ALA A 48 6.35 8.68 -1.13
C ALA A 48 6.06 8.24 -2.57
N GLY A 49 4.90 8.64 -3.11
CA GLY A 49 4.52 8.39 -4.49
C GLY A 49 5.43 9.08 -5.51
N LYS A 50 5.86 10.31 -5.25
CA LYS A 50 6.85 10.99 -6.10
C LYS A 50 8.19 10.25 -6.12
N ALA A 51 8.64 9.76 -4.97
CA ALA A 51 9.86 8.95 -4.89
C ALA A 51 9.72 7.65 -5.70
N MET A 52 8.56 6.98 -5.60
CA MET A 52 8.26 5.80 -6.42
C MET A 52 8.29 6.14 -7.92
N ALA A 53 7.62 7.21 -8.35
CA ALA A 53 7.56 7.61 -9.75
C ALA A 53 8.95 7.90 -10.33
N ARG A 54 9.80 8.62 -9.60
CA ARG A 54 11.18 8.90 -10.02
C ARG A 54 12.01 7.64 -10.16
N PHE A 55 11.82 6.66 -9.29
CA PHE A 55 12.55 5.39 -9.36
C PHE A 55 12.04 4.50 -10.49
N VAL A 56 10.71 4.31 -10.59
CA VAL A 56 10.09 3.35 -11.52
C VAL A 56 10.05 3.89 -12.95
N LEU A 57 9.73 5.17 -13.13
CA LEU A 57 9.47 5.77 -14.44
C LEU A 57 10.54 6.80 -14.86
N GLY A 58 11.46 7.17 -13.97
CA GLY A 58 12.50 8.18 -14.20
C GLY A 58 11.98 9.62 -14.16
N ASN A 59 12.69 10.51 -13.44
CA ASN A 59 12.52 11.98 -13.44
C ASN A 59 11.09 12.52 -13.60
N ARG A 60 10.11 11.93 -12.89
CA ARG A 60 8.72 12.41 -12.82
C ARG A 60 8.50 13.24 -11.56
N GLU A 61 7.76 14.34 -11.70
CA GLU A 61 7.34 15.19 -10.57
C GLU A 61 5.93 14.85 -10.04
N GLU A 62 5.12 14.18 -10.87
CA GLU A 62 3.80 13.64 -10.51
C GLU A 62 3.95 12.39 -9.62
N ALA A 63 3.02 12.20 -8.69
CA ALA A 63 3.07 11.06 -7.77
C ALA A 63 2.62 9.78 -8.49
N PHE A 64 3.26 8.65 -8.17
CA PHE A 64 3.09 7.41 -8.92
C PHE A 64 1.64 6.92 -9.01
N GLY A 65 0.87 7.03 -7.92
CA GLY A 65 -0.55 6.65 -7.95
C GLY A 65 -1.38 7.49 -8.91
N GLU A 66 -1.11 8.80 -9.00
CA GLU A 66 -1.81 9.70 -9.93
C GLU A 66 -1.47 9.37 -11.38
N ILE A 67 -0.20 9.05 -11.66
CA ILE A 67 0.25 8.63 -13.00
C ILE A 67 -0.51 7.37 -13.44
N ILE A 68 -0.61 6.36 -12.57
CA ILE A 68 -1.34 5.11 -12.85
C ILE A 68 -2.83 5.39 -13.01
N LEU A 69 -3.43 6.16 -12.09
CA LEU A 69 -4.86 6.51 -12.14
C LEU A 69 -5.23 7.22 -13.45
N ASN A 70 -4.34 8.07 -13.95
CA ASN A 70 -4.51 8.80 -15.20
C ASN A 70 -4.16 7.97 -16.45
N GLY A 71 -3.91 6.65 -16.31
CA GLY A 71 -3.62 5.74 -17.41
C GLY A 71 -2.26 5.96 -18.09
N LYS A 72 -1.37 6.77 -17.51
CA LYS A 72 -0.09 7.15 -18.13
C LYS A 72 0.97 6.05 -18.08
N THR A 73 0.63 4.89 -17.51
CA THR A 73 1.48 3.69 -17.49
C THR A 73 0.89 2.50 -18.24
N GLY A 74 -0.28 2.65 -18.87
CA GLY A 74 -1.11 1.52 -19.27
C GLY A 74 -1.40 0.59 -18.09
N ASP A 75 -1.60 -0.70 -18.38
CA ASP A 75 -1.96 -1.70 -17.38
C ASP A 75 -0.75 -2.30 -16.64
N LYS A 76 0.45 -1.72 -16.77
CA LYS A 76 1.68 -2.35 -16.24
C LYS A 76 1.77 -2.35 -14.71
N TYR A 77 1.22 -1.33 -14.04
CA TYR A 77 1.43 -1.12 -12.61
C TYR A 77 0.12 -0.97 -11.85
N ALA A 78 0.09 -1.48 -10.62
CA ALA A 78 -0.92 -1.17 -9.62
C ALA A 78 -0.29 -0.78 -8.28
N ILE A 79 -1.07 -0.06 -7.48
CA ILE A 79 -0.79 0.24 -6.09
C ILE A 79 -1.97 -0.21 -5.24
N VAL A 80 -1.65 -1.02 -4.24
CA VAL A 80 -2.58 -1.62 -3.30
C VAL A 80 -2.12 -1.25 -1.90
N ASN A 81 -3.03 -0.84 -1.02
CA ASN A 81 -2.71 -0.75 0.41
C ASN A 81 -3.11 -2.05 1.13
N VAL A 82 -2.34 -2.46 2.13
CA VAL A 82 -2.75 -3.54 3.05
C VAL A 82 -4.04 -3.12 3.75
N CYS A 83 -4.07 -1.93 4.34
CA CYS A 83 -5.29 -1.32 4.87
C CYS A 83 -5.69 -0.11 4.02
N GLN A 84 -6.91 -0.11 3.48
CA GLN A 84 -7.42 1.03 2.71
C GLN A 84 -7.83 2.24 3.58
N LEU A 85 -7.79 2.09 4.90
CA LEU A 85 -7.96 3.17 5.88
C LEU A 85 -6.59 3.61 6.40
N PRO A 86 -6.39 4.90 6.70
CA PRO A 86 -5.16 5.35 7.34
C PRO A 86 -4.97 4.67 8.69
N MET A 87 -3.79 4.11 8.94
CA MET A 87 -3.50 3.50 10.23
C MET A 87 -2.97 4.50 11.26
N GLN A 88 -2.69 5.74 10.86
CA GLN A 88 -2.19 6.78 11.76
C GLN A 88 -3.29 7.78 12.09
N ALA A 89 -3.57 8.00 13.37
CA ALA A 89 -4.59 8.95 13.83
C ALA A 89 -4.40 10.36 13.25
N GLY A 90 -3.15 10.79 13.08
CA GLY A 90 -2.84 12.08 12.49
C GLY A 90 -3.28 12.26 11.04
N ALA A 91 -3.71 11.22 10.32
CA ALA A 91 -4.26 11.34 8.97
C ALA A 91 -5.74 11.75 8.94
N TYR A 92 -6.45 11.60 10.06
CA TYR A 92 -7.87 11.92 10.18
C TYR A 92 -8.06 13.37 10.65
N ASP A 93 -9.24 13.92 10.35
CA ASP A 93 -9.67 15.23 10.85
C ASP A 93 -10.46 15.09 12.17
N GLU A 94 -10.90 16.21 12.73
CA GLU A 94 -11.56 16.28 14.03
C GLU A 94 -13.00 15.71 14.03
N SER A 95 -13.56 15.37 12.87
CA SER A 95 -14.93 14.84 12.76
C SER A 95 -15.07 13.40 13.25
N LEU A 96 -13.98 12.72 13.63
CA LEU A 96 -14.04 11.37 14.20
C LEU A 96 -14.87 11.32 15.49
N THR A 97 -15.88 10.47 15.48
CA THR A 97 -16.70 10.09 16.64
C THR A 97 -15.94 9.16 17.59
N GLY A 98 -16.49 8.91 18.79
CA GLY A 98 -15.85 8.07 19.81
C GLY A 98 -15.53 6.64 19.34
N GLU A 99 -16.49 5.96 18.71
CA GLU A 99 -16.30 4.61 18.17
C GLU A 99 -15.25 4.60 17.04
N GLN A 100 -15.30 5.59 16.14
CA GLN A 100 -14.32 5.72 15.07
C GLN A 100 -12.91 5.98 15.62
N LYS A 101 -12.77 6.82 16.64
CA LYS A 101 -11.49 7.07 17.33
C LYS A 101 -10.91 5.78 17.91
N GLU A 102 -11.73 4.92 18.50
CA GLU A 102 -11.30 3.64 19.03
C GLU A 102 -10.81 2.68 17.93
N VAL A 103 -11.52 2.61 16.81
CA VAL A 103 -11.07 1.85 15.64
C VAL A 103 -9.73 2.37 15.11
N VAL A 104 -9.60 3.69 14.94
CA VAL A 104 -8.36 4.34 14.47
C VAL A 104 -7.21 4.10 15.44
N ARG A 105 -7.47 4.13 16.76
CA ARG A 105 -6.50 3.79 17.79
C ARG A 105 -5.99 2.35 17.57
N LYS A 106 -6.89 1.38 17.46
CA LYS A 106 -6.55 -0.04 17.21
C LYS A 106 -5.76 -0.24 15.91
N LEU A 107 -6.14 0.44 14.83
CA LEU A 107 -5.39 0.42 13.57
C LEU A 107 -3.94 0.89 13.77
N GLY A 108 -3.73 1.97 14.55
CA GLY A 108 -2.39 2.45 14.88
C GLY A 108 -1.55 1.47 15.69
N GLU A 109 -2.19 0.63 16.52
CA GLU A 109 -1.51 -0.42 17.26
C GLU A 109 -0.99 -1.54 16.35
N LEU A 110 -1.78 -1.94 15.35
CA LEU A 110 -1.40 -3.00 14.39
C LEU A 110 -0.10 -2.70 13.64
N ARG A 111 0.17 -1.41 13.40
CA ARG A 111 1.34 -0.95 12.67
C ARG A 111 2.64 -1.24 13.39
N ASN A 112 2.63 -1.26 14.72
CA ASN A 112 3.83 -1.46 15.52
C ASN A 112 4.10 -2.96 15.73
N PRO A 113 5.16 -3.52 15.12
CA PRO A 113 5.46 -4.95 15.24
C PRO A 113 5.84 -5.38 16.66
N GLU A 114 6.24 -4.45 17.53
CA GLU A 114 6.65 -4.74 18.91
C GLU A 114 5.47 -4.76 19.90
N ARG A 115 4.28 -4.33 19.45
CA ARG A 115 3.12 -4.22 20.33
C ARG A 115 2.53 -5.61 20.60
N LYS A 116 2.50 -5.98 21.88
CA LYS A 116 1.82 -7.18 22.36
C LYS A 116 0.32 -6.90 22.50
N ASN A 117 -0.52 -7.92 22.34
CA ASN A 117 -1.99 -7.84 22.51
C ASN A 117 -2.71 -6.90 21.52
N VAL A 118 -2.25 -6.88 20.27
CA VAL A 118 -3.00 -6.21 19.20
C VAL A 118 -4.32 -6.93 18.90
N ASP A 119 -5.31 -6.20 18.39
CA ASP A 119 -6.61 -6.76 18.00
C ASP A 119 -6.45 -7.73 16.81
N ALA A 120 -6.32 -9.02 17.13
CA ALA A 120 -6.06 -10.07 16.15
C ALA A 120 -7.22 -10.23 15.16
N ALA A 121 -8.47 -10.05 15.61
CA ALA A 121 -9.64 -10.13 14.76
C ALA A 121 -9.62 -9.01 13.70
N LEU A 122 -9.29 -7.78 14.12
CA LEU A 122 -9.12 -6.66 13.19
C LEU A 122 -8.00 -6.91 12.17
N TYR A 123 -6.85 -7.42 12.62
CA TYR A 123 -5.75 -7.74 11.71
C TYR A 123 -6.13 -8.84 10.71
N THR A 124 -6.78 -9.91 11.18
CA THR A 124 -7.29 -10.98 10.30
C THR A 124 -8.29 -10.44 9.28
N ALA A 125 -9.17 -9.53 9.67
CA ALA A 125 -10.13 -8.90 8.74
C ALA A 125 -9.42 -8.09 7.64
N ILE A 126 -8.38 -7.33 8.00
CA ILE A 126 -7.53 -6.60 7.04
C ILE A 126 -6.83 -7.56 6.08
N LEU A 127 -6.28 -8.68 6.58
CA LEU A 127 -5.61 -9.68 5.73
C LEU A 127 -6.59 -10.39 4.80
N GLN A 128 -7.80 -10.70 5.26
CA GLN A 128 -8.85 -11.29 4.42
C GLN A 128 -9.30 -10.34 3.31
N ASP A 129 -9.45 -9.05 3.62
CA ASP A 129 -9.75 -8.02 2.63
C ASP A 129 -8.62 -7.88 1.59
N LEU A 130 -7.37 -7.79 2.03
CA LEU A 130 -6.21 -7.78 1.14
C LEU A 130 -6.18 -9.03 0.25
N LYS A 131 -6.40 -10.23 0.82
CA LYS A 131 -6.46 -11.49 0.08
C LYS A 131 -7.53 -11.45 -1.00
N ALA A 132 -8.72 -10.96 -0.67
CA ALA A 132 -9.83 -10.87 -1.62
C ALA A 132 -9.54 -9.89 -2.77
N ARG A 133 -8.83 -8.79 -2.51
CA ARG A 133 -8.43 -7.82 -3.54
C ARG A 133 -7.32 -8.37 -4.42
N LEU A 134 -6.28 -8.97 -3.84
CA LEU A 134 -5.18 -9.60 -4.59
C LEU A 134 -5.60 -10.83 -5.40
N ALA A 135 -6.68 -11.52 -5.02
CA ALA A 135 -7.23 -12.63 -5.80
C ALA A 135 -7.73 -12.23 -7.20
N LYS A 136 -7.87 -10.92 -7.47
CA LYS A 136 -8.21 -10.38 -8.80
C LYS A 136 -6.99 -10.20 -9.71
N ALA A 137 -5.77 -10.33 -9.17
CA ALA A 137 -4.56 -10.19 -9.94
C ALA A 137 -4.35 -11.39 -10.87
N GLY A 138 -3.76 -11.15 -12.04
CA GLY A 138 -3.32 -12.23 -12.93
C GLY A 138 -2.27 -13.13 -12.27
N PRO A 139 -2.16 -14.42 -12.68
CA PRO A 139 -1.24 -15.38 -12.06
C PRO A 139 0.24 -15.02 -12.23
N GLN A 140 0.57 -14.14 -13.17
CA GLN A 140 1.93 -13.66 -13.43
C GLN A 140 2.24 -12.33 -12.71
N ALA A 141 1.28 -11.76 -11.99
CA ALA A 141 1.46 -10.48 -11.31
C ALA A 141 2.52 -10.60 -10.20
N LYS A 142 3.53 -9.73 -10.26
CA LYS A 142 4.59 -9.64 -9.26
C LYS A 142 4.14 -8.74 -8.11
N LEU A 143 4.02 -9.34 -6.93
CA LEU A 143 3.64 -8.61 -5.71
C LEU A 143 4.87 -7.98 -5.07
N ILE A 144 4.93 -6.65 -4.99
CA ILE A 144 6.07 -5.88 -4.48
C ILE A 144 5.72 -5.25 -3.11
N PRO A 145 5.85 -5.98 -1.99
CA PRO A 145 5.60 -5.43 -0.65
C PRO A 145 6.63 -4.37 -0.25
N CYS A 146 6.15 -3.17 0.04
CA CYS A 146 6.96 -2.00 0.36
C CYS A 146 6.96 -1.73 1.88
N GLY A 147 8.02 -2.17 2.55
CA GLY A 147 8.20 -2.00 4.00
C GLY A 147 7.78 -3.21 4.84
N LYS A 148 8.12 -3.16 6.14
CA LYS A 148 7.98 -4.32 7.05
C LYS A 148 6.52 -4.78 7.21
N PHE A 149 5.59 -3.86 7.37
CA PHE A 149 4.17 -4.18 7.55
C PHE A 149 3.57 -4.86 6.31
N ALA A 150 3.81 -4.28 5.12
CA ALA A 150 3.39 -4.86 3.85
C ALA A 150 4.00 -6.25 3.60
N ARG A 151 5.30 -6.43 3.88
CA ARG A 151 5.94 -7.74 3.77
C ARG A 151 5.31 -8.79 4.69
N LYS A 152 5.06 -8.44 5.95
CA LYS A 152 4.38 -9.34 6.89
C LYS A 152 2.98 -9.70 6.39
N ALA A 153 2.21 -8.72 5.89
CA ALA A 153 0.88 -8.98 5.35
C ALA A 153 0.92 -9.91 4.12
N VAL A 154 1.80 -9.64 3.16
CA VAL A 154 1.98 -10.50 1.97
C VAL A 154 2.41 -11.91 2.37
N LEU A 155 3.34 -12.06 3.33
CA LEU A 155 3.74 -13.37 3.84
C LEU A 155 2.55 -14.18 4.39
N ASN A 156 1.65 -13.53 5.14
CA ASN A 156 0.49 -14.20 5.72
C ASN A 156 -0.59 -14.53 4.69
N VAL A 157 -0.65 -13.80 3.57
CA VAL A 157 -1.72 -13.94 2.57
C VAL A 157 -1.31 -14.82 1.39
N CYS A 158 -0.08 -14.64 0.90
CA CYS A 158 0.44 -15.22 -0.33
C CYS A 158 1.63 -16.16 -0.10
N GLY A 159 2.21 -16.18 1.10
CA GLY A 159 3.44 -16.92 1.40
C GLY A 159 4.72 -16.12 1.11
N PRO A 160 5.89 -16.79 1.11
CA PRO A 160 7.19 -16.15 0.93
C PRO A 160 7.27 -15.30 -0.35
N ASN A 161 7.95 -14.16 -0.26
CA ASN A 161 8.10 -13.22 -1.37
C ASN A 161 9.56 -12.73 -1.42
N PRO A 162 10.19 -12.67 -2.62
CA PRO A 162 11.62 -12.39 -2.73
C PRO A 162 11.98 -10.91 -2.53
N TYR A 163 11.00 -10.01 -2.47
CA TYR A 163 11.24 -8.58 -2.47
C TYR A 163 11.38 -8.01 -1.05
N GLU A 164 12.57 -7.49 -0.75
CA GLU A 164 12.86 -6.78 0.50
C GLU A 164 12.77 -5.25 0.38
N VAL A 165 11.86 -4.76 -0.46
CA VAL A 165 11.74 -3.34 -0.78
C VAL A 165 11.35 -2.55 0.48
N PRO A 166 12.09 -1.49 0.86
CA PRO A 166 11.72 -0.64 1.99
C PRO A 166 10.50 0.22 1.66
N HIS A 167 9.82 0.76 2.67
CA HIS A 167 8.76 1.72 2.42
C HIS A 167 9.33 3.01 1.78
N PRO A 168 8.74 3.57 0.71
CA PRO A 168 9.30 4.71 -0.05
C PRO A 168 9.42 6.03 0.73
N SER A 169 8.64 6.20 1.81
CA SER A 169 8.74 7.37 2.70
C SER A 169 10.15 7.61 3.24
N PHE A 170 10.41 8.85 3.67
CA PHE A 170 11.68 9.29 4.27
C PHE A 170 12.91 9.02 3.37
N GLY A 171 12.71 9.03 2.05
CA GLY A 171 13.76 8.84 1.06
C GLY A 171 14.44 7.47 1.11
N ASN A 172 13.79 6.45 1.68
CA ASN A 172 14.44 5.15 1.89
C ASN A 172 14.93 4.50 0.60
N TRP A 173 14.25 4.72 -0.53
CA TRP A 173 14.63 4.13 -1.83
C TRP A 173 15.98 4.65 -2.35
N HIS A 174 16.53 5.72 -1.76
CA HIS A 174 17.85 6.27 -2.10
C HIS A 174 18.93 5.97 -1.05
N LYS A 175 18.57 5.31 0.06
CA LYS A 175 19.54 5.03 1.14
C LYS A 175 20.43 3.85 0.76
N LYS A 176 21.75 4.01 0.94
CA LYS A 176 22.77 2.99 0.62
C LYS A 176 22.45 1.61 1.19
N LYS A 177 21.93 1.53 2.42
CA LYS A 177 21.57 0.26 3.09
C LYS A 177 20.51 -0.57 2.36
N TYR A 178 19.74 0.04 1.45
CA TYR A 178 18.72 -0.66 0.66
C TYR A 178 19.15 -0.87 -0.81
N LYS A 179 20.38 -0.51 -1.18
CA LYS A 179 20.85 -0.55 -2.57
C LYS A 179 20.61 -1.92 -3.22
N ALA A 180 20.99 -3.01 -2.56
CA ALA A 180 20.82 -4.36 -3.10
C ALA A 180 19.35 -4.69 -3.44
N ALA A 181 18.42 -4.41 -2.51
CA ALA A 181 16.99 -4.62 -2.72
C ALA A 181 16.44 -3.75 -3.85
N MET A 182 16.92 -2.51 -3.96
CA MET A 182 16.49 -1.59 -5.02
C MET A 182 17.06 -1.99 -6.39
N GLU A 183 18.31 -2.46 -6.49
CA GLU A 183 18.86 -2.96 -7.77
C GLU A 183 18.14 -4.22 -8.25
N LEU A 184 17.79 -5.14 -7.34
CA LEU A 184 16.94 -6.29 -7.67
C LEU A 184 15.60 -5.84 -8.25
N LEU A 185 14.91 -4.91 -7.58
CA LEU A 185 13.66 -4.35 -8.08
C LEU A 185 13.84 -3.68 -9.44
N LYS A 186 14.93 -2.94 -9.64
CA LYS A 186 15.22 -2.26 -10.91
C LYS A 186 15.42 -3.24 -12.06
N ALA A 187 16.16 -4.32 -11.83
CA ALA A 187 16.37 -5.37 -12.83
C ALA A 187 15.04 -5.99 -13.25
N GLU A 188 14.16 -6.28 -12.29
CA GLU A 188 12.83 -6.83 -12.56
C GLU A 188 11.95 -5.90 -13.39
N LEU A 189 11.97 -4.59 -13.09
CA LEU A 189 11.21 -3.60 -13.84
C LEU A 189 11.73 -3.40 -15.28
N ALA A 190 13.03 -3.66 -15.51
CA ALA A 190 13.68 -3.51 -16.82
C ALA A 190 13.40 -4.68 -17.77
N VAL A 191 13.15 -5.89 -17.27
CA VAL A 191 12.87 -7.09 -18.09
C VAL A 191 11.51 -7.03 -18.80
N GLY A 192 10.63 -6.10 -18.42
CA GLY A 192 9.32 -5.89 -19.06
C GLY A 192 9.28 -4.80 -20.13
N PHE A 193 10.41 -4.46 -20.77
CA PHE A 193 10.50 -3.52 -21.90
C PHE A 193 11.15 -4.16 -23.11
#